data_AF-A0A7T1I5L7-F1
#
_entry.id   AF-A0A7T1I5L7-F1
#
_cell.length_a   1.000
_cell.length_b   1.000
_cell.length_c   1.000
_cell.angle_alpha   90.00
_cell.angle_beta   90.00
_cell.angle_gamma   90.00
#
_symmetry.space_group_name_H-M   'P 1'
#
loop_
_entity.id
_entity.type
_entity.pdbx_description
1 polymer ?
#
loop_
_entity_poly.entity_id
_entity_poly.type
_entity_poly.pdbx_seq_one_letter_code
_entity_poly.pdbx_strand_id
1 'polypeptide(L)'
;MSEHTDQKPTSREMVRAHAGIVLQLITTVSAVVMAASLVPLARQAKIWDACYSTSVQWHSQSTPDDNREVIKAWATRFCNGGSLRPRE
;
A
#
# COMPACT_ATOMS: atom_id res chain seq x y z
N MET A 1 -27.93 26.35 -49.53
CA MET A 1 -26.49 26.20 -49.86
C MET A 1 -25.74 26.21 -48.53
N SER A 2 -25.52 25.03 -47.95
CA SER A 2 -24.64 24.86 -46.79
C SER A 2 -23.60 23.85 -47.19
N GLU A 3 -22.48 24.38 -47.64
CA GLU A 3 -21.27 23.64 -47.94
C GLU A 3 -20.72 23.18 -46.57
N HIS A 4 -21.12 21.99 -46.14
CA HIS A 4 -20.42 21.30 -45.06
C HIS A 4 -19.09 20.85 -45.64
N THR A 5 -18.09 21.71 -45.50
CA THR A 5 -16.70 21.39 -45.79
C THR A 5 -16.33 20.20 -44.91
N ASP A 6 -16.23 19.03 -45.54
CA ASP A 6 -15.67 17.79 -44.99
C ASP A 6 -14.17 18.03 -44.74
N GLN A 7 -13.86 18.89 -43.78
CA GLN A 7 -12.51 19.34 -43.50
C GLN A 7 -11.85 18.27 -42.64
N LYS A 8 -11.18 17.34 -43.32
CA LYS A 8 -10.43 16.25 -42.70
C LYS A 8 -9.49 16.85 -41.64
N PRO A 9 -9.62 16.45 -40.35
CA PRO A 9 -8.84 17.06 -39.28
C PRO A 9 -7.36 16.90 -39.56
N THR A 10 -6.58 17.95 -39.29
CA THR A 10 -5.14 17.89 -39.50
C THR A 10 -4.56 16.81 -38.58
N SER A 11 -3.49 16.13 -38.99
CA SER A 11 -2.85 15.09 -38.18
C SER A 11 -2.51 15.55 -36.76
N ARG A 12 -2.22 16.85 -36.57
CA ARG A 12 -1.97 17.48 -35.27
C ARG A 12 -3.21 17.59 -34.38
N GLU A 13 -4.37 17.92 -34.95
CA GLU A 13 -5.63 17.98 -34.20
C GLU A 13 -6.08 16.58 -33.77
N MET A 14 -5.86 15.58 -34.62
CA MET A 14 -6.14 14.19 -34.29
C MET A 14 -5.25 13.70 -33.13
N VAL A 15 -3.94 14.01 -33.15
CA VAL A 15 -3.03 13.66 -32.06
C VAL A 15 -3.41 14.38 -30.76
N ARG A 16 -3.77 15.66 -30.80
CA ARG A 16 -4.18 16.42 -29.61
C ARG A 16 -5.47 15.88 -28.98
N ALA A 17 -6.43 15.45 -29.79
CA ALA A 17 -7.68 14.85 -29.32
C ALA A 17 -7.45 13.51 -28.61
N HIS A 18 -6.51 12.69 -29.11
CA HIS A 18 -6.24 11.36 -28.54
C HIS A 18 -5.22 11.39 -27.40
N ALA A 19 -4.28 12.35 -27.40
CA ALA A 19 -3.25 12.45 -26.36
C ALA A 19 -3.86 12.64 -24.96
N GLY A 20 -4.91 13.46 -24.84
CA GLY A 20 -5.60 13.66 -23.56
C GLY A 20 -6.29 12.38 -23.06
N ILE A 21 -6.95 11.64 -23.96
CA ILE A 21 -7.62 10.37 -23.66
C ILE A 21 -6.59 9.31 -23.25
N VAL A 22 -5.49 9.20 -23.98
CA VAL A 22 -4.40 8.26 -23.67
C VAL A 22 -3.79 8.59 -22.31
N LEU A 23 -3.55 9.87 -22.00
CA LEU A 23 -3.03 10.29 -20.71
C LEU A 23 -4.01 9.93 -19.58
N GLN A 24 -5.31 10.20 -19.75
CA GLN A 24 -6.33 9.81 -18.79
C GLN A 24 -6.37 8.30 -18.55
N LEU A 25 -6.29 7.49 -19.61
CA LEU A 25 -6.21 6.04 -19.51
C LEU A 25 -4.96 5.58 -18.73
N ILE A 26 -3.79 6.14 -19.05
CA ILE A 26 -2.55 5.79 -18.33
C ILE A 26 -2.67 6.16 -16.86
N THR A 27 -3.19 7.34 -16.53
CA THR A 27 -3.33 7.77 -15.14
C THR A 27 -4.32 6.92 -14.36
N THR A 28 -5.46 6.55 -14.95
CA THR A 28 -6.46 5.71 -14.29
C THR A 28 -5.96 4.28 -14.10
N VAL A 29 -5.34 3.67 -15.11
CA VAL A 29 -4.70 2.36 -14.98
C VAL A 29 -3.61 2.39 -13.91
N SER A 30 -2.78 3.43 -13.90
CA SER A 30 -1.72 3.59 -12.90
C SER A 30 -2.29 3.70 -11.49
N ALA A 31 -3.37 4.47 -11.30
CA ALA A 31 -4.05 4.60 -10.01
C ALA A 31 -4.65 3.26 -9.54
N VAL A 32 -5.26 2.49 -10.45
CA VAL A 32 -5.81 1.16 -10.13
C VAL A 32 -4.70 0.20 -9.73
N VAL A 33 -3.57 0.20 -10.44
CA VAL A 33 -2.42 -0.65 -10.11
C VAL A 33 -1.82 -0.28 -8.75
N MET A 34 -1.69 1.01 -8.44
CA MET A 34 -1.24 1.46 -7.12
C MET A 34 -2.22 1.04 -6.02
N ALA A 35 -3.53 1.20 -6.23
CA ALA A 35 -4.52 0.77 -5.26
C ALA A 35 -4.48 -0.75 -5.04
N ALA A 36 -4.35 -1.53 -6.11
CA ALA A 36 -4.27 -2.98 -6.04
C ALA A 36 -3.00 -3.48 -5.32
N SER A 37 -1.86 -2.83 -5.53
CA SER A 37 -0.59 -3.20 -4.87
C SER A 37 -0.56 -2.86 -3.38
N LEU A 38 -1.37 -1.89 -2.93
CA LEU A 38 -1.53 -1.56 -1.52
C LEU A 38 -2.37 -2.58 -0.74
N VAL A 39 -3.25 -3.34 -1.40
CA VAL A 39 -4.09 -4.36 -0.75
C VAL A 39 -3.28 -5.41 0.03
N PRO A 40 -2.27 -6.10 -0.55
CA PRO A 40 -1.47 -7.07 0.19
C PRO A 40 -0.67 -6.42 1.33
N LEU A 41 -0.15 -5.21 1.13
CA LEU A 41 0.57 -4.47 2.18
C LEU A 41 -0.34 -4.16 3.36
N ALA A 42 -1.57 -3.70 3.10
CA ALA A 42 -2.55 -3.45 4.14
C ALA A 42 -2.94 -4.72 4.91
N ARG A 43 -3.04 -5.87 4.22
CA ARG A 43 -3.29 -7.17 4.87
C ARG A 43 -2.12 -7.58 5.76
N GLN A 44 -0.89 -7.47 5.27
CA GLN A 44 0.30 -7.78 6.06
C GLN A 44 0.41 -6.87 7.29
N ALA A 45 0.18 -5.56 7.12
CA ALA A 45 0.18 -4.61 8.23
C ALA A 45 -0.87 -4.96 9.29
N LYS A 46 -2.09 -5.35 8.88
CA LYS A 46 -3.13 -5.79 9.82
C LYS A 46 -2.75 -7.06 10.59
N ILE A 47 -2.15 -8.04 9.91
CA ILE A 47 -1.69 -9.28 10.56
C ILE A 47 -0.58 -8.97 11.56
N TRP A 48 0.36 -8.12 11.16
CA TRP A 48 1.47 -7.71 12.02
C TRP A 48 0.99 -6.95 13.25
N ASP A 49 0.04 -6.02 13.09
CA ASP A 49 -0.54 -5.24 14.20
C ASP A 49 -1.30 -6.14 15.20
N ALA A 50 -2.07 -7.11 14.70
CA ALA A 50 -2.74 -8.11 15.52
C ALA A 50 -1.73 -8.98 16.29
N CYS A 51 -0.64 -9.40 15.64
CA CYS A 51 0.45 -10.11 16.32
C CYS A 51 1.08 -9.24 17.41
N TYR A 52 1.48 -8.01 17.07
CA TYR A 52 2.19 -7.12 17.99
C TYR A 52 1.36 -6.80 19.24
N SER A 53 0.09 -6.42 19.06
CA SER A 53 -0.81 -6.12 20.17
C SER A 53 -1.02 -7.33 21.10
N THR A 54 -1.26 -8.50 20.53
CA THR A 54 -1.41 -9.76 21.27
C THR A 54 -0.13 -10.12 22.03
N SER A 55 1.03 -9.99 21.38
CA SER A 55 2.34 -10.27 21.96
C SER A 55 2.66 -9.32 23.12
N VAL A 56 2.41 -8.01 22.96
CA VAL A 56 2.60 -7.04 24.04
C VAL A 56 1.72 -7.36 25.24
N GLN A 57 0.46 -7.72 25.00
CA GLN A 57 -0.48 -8.08 26.06
C GLN A 57 -0.06 -9.37 26.78
N TRP A 58 0.35 -10.40 26.03
CA TRP A 58 0.79 -11.67 26.61
C TRP A 58 2.06 -11.49 27.45
N HIS A 59 3.03 -10.71 26.96
CA HIS A 59 4.30 -10.52 27.64
C HIS A 59 4.17 -9.61 28.87
N SER A 60 3.30 -8.59 28.83
CA SER A 60 3.05 -7.77 30.02
C SER A 60 2.38 -8.55 31.16
N GLN A 61 1.63 -9.61 30.83
CA GLN A 61 1.02 -10.51 31.81
C GLN A 61 1.99 -11.58 32.30
N SER A 62 2.87 -12.08 31.43
CA SER A 62 3.80 -13.17 31.74
C SER A 62 5.05 -12.70 32.48
N THR A 63 5.52 -11.49 32.17
CA THR A 63 6.72 -10.88 32.74
C THR A 63 6.42 -9.44 33.16
N PRO A 64 5.68 -9.23 34.26
CA PRO A 64 5.22 -7.91 34.68
C PRO A 64 6.34 -6.96 35.14
N ASP A 65 7.50 -7.51 35.52
CA ASP A 65 8.68 -6.73 35.94
C ASP A 65 9.49 -6.16 34.77
N ASP A 66 9.25 -6.62 33.55
CA ASP A 66 9.99 -6.15 32.38
C ASP A 66 9.59 -4.72 31.99
N ASN A 67 10.61 -3.91 31.66
CA ASN A 67 10.39 -2.56 31.18
C ASN A 67 9.53 -2.57 29.91
N ARG A 68 8.57 -1.64 29.80
CA ARG A 68 7.68 -1.50 28.65
C ARG A 68 8.41 -1.46 27.31
N GLU A 69 9.61 -0.88 27.25
CA GLU A 69 10.41 -0.86 26.02
C GLU A 69 10.97 -2.25 25.64
N VAL A 70 11.30 -3.08 26.63
CA VAL A 70 11.70 -4.49 26.43
C VAL A 70 10.52 -5.29 25.90
N ILE A 71 9.34 -5.11 26.47
CA ILE A 71 8.09 -5.77 26.05
C ILE A 71 7.80 -5.49 24.57
N LYS A 72 7.88 -4.21 24.16
CA LYS A 72 7.67 -3.81 22.76
C LYS A 72 8.75 -4.39 21.84
N ALA A 73 10.02 -4.28 22.23
CA ALA A 73 11.13 -4.80 21.42
C ALA A 73 11.02 -6.31 21.23
N TRP A 74 10.62 -7.05 22.26
CA TRP A 74 10.34 -8.47 22.18
C TRP A 74 9.18 -8.76 21.21
N ALA A 75 8.05 -8.07 21.36
CA ALA A 75 6.87 -8.26 20.50
C ALA A 75 7.19 -7.97 19.02
N THR A 76 7.94 -6.90 18.74
CA THR A 76 8.41 -6.60 17.39
C THR A 76 9.31 -7.72 16.84
N ARG A 77 10.26 -8.23 17.62
CA ARG A 77 11.15 -9.30 17.16
C ARG A 77 10.38 -10.59 16.90
N PHE A 78 9.48 -10.97 17.80
CA PHE A 78 8.63 -12.15 17.65
C PHE A 78 7.79 -12.11 16.38
N CYS A 79 7.07 -11.00 16.14
CA CYS A 79 6.21 -10.85 14.97
C CYS A 79 6.96 -10.71 13.64
N ASN A 80 8.28 -10.47 13.68
CA ASN A 80 9.15 -10.49 12.50
C ASN A 80 9.87 -11.84 12.30
N GLY A 81 9.47 -12.89 13.03
CA GLY A 81 10.07 -14.24 12.91
C GLY A 81 11.38 -14.42 13.68
N GLY A 82 11.71 -13.51 14.59
CA GLY A 82 12.86 -13.62 15.48
C GLY A 82 12.68 -14.66 16.59
N SER A 83 13.79 -15.23 17.06
CA SER A 83 13.83 -16.13 18.21
C SER A 83 13.35 -15.45 19.50
N LEU A 84 12.55 -16.17 20.29
CA LEU A 84 11.95 -15.77 21.56
C LEU A 84 12.93 -15.65 22.73
N ARG A 85 14.21 -15.99 22.55
CA ARG A 85 15.15 -15.99 23.66
C ARG A 85 15.37 -14.56 24.18
N PRO A 86 15.21 -14.33 25.50
CA PRO A 86 15.71 -13.12 26.12
C PRO A 86 17.19 -12.97 25.75
N ARG A 87 17.62 -11.73 25.55
CA ARG A 87 19.01 -11.42 25.27
C ARG A 87 19.83 -11.84 26.51
N GLU A 88 20.52 -12.97 26.41
CA GLU A 88 21.58 -13.38 27.35
C GLU A 88 22.72 -12.34 27.33
#